data_AF-A0A8H8RYM0-F1
#
_entry.id   AF-A0A8H8RYM0-F1
#
_cell.length_a   1.000
_cell.length_b   1.000
_cell.length_c   1.000
_cell.angle_alpha   90.00
_cell.angle_beta   90.00
_cell.angle_gamma   90.00
#
_symmetry.space_group_name_H-M   'P 1'
#
loop_
_entity.id
_entity.type
_entity.pdbx_description
1 polymer ?
#
loop_
_entity_poly.entity_id
_entity_poly.type
_entity_poly.pdbx_seq_one_letter_code
_entity_poly.pdbx_strand_id
1 'polypeptide(L)'
;MRVRQTIAASIHLLCSSLLTELEKPLDLTSQAPERNCTVTTTQYHAFLYSTANFLFPIQERQMRYRWTSQSAVFKNLGWLQALWASRKTNSQDRSFIEQQIELYKEGGCFKKNEVLRRGVEVVEWVNDLIDMFA
;
A
#
# COMPACT_ATOMS: atom_id res chain seq x y z
N MET A 1 23.53 -4.87 12.01
CA MET A 1 22.52 -5.96 11.93
C MET A 1 21.09 -5.55 12.35
N ARG A 2 20.90 -4.65 13.34
CA ARG A 2 19.56 -4.25 13.86
C ARG A 2 18.64 -3.51 12.86
N VAL A 3 19.19 -2.60 12.03
CA VAL A 3 18.39 -1.76 11.11
C VAL A 3 17.53 -2.59 10.13
N ARG A 4 18.11 -3.64 9.54
CA ARG A 4 17.39 -4.52 8.61
C ARG A 4 16.21 -5.24 9.28
N GLN A 5 16.39 -5.68 10.53
CA GLN A 5 15.34 -6.34 11.29
C GLN A 5 14.22 -5.37 11.66
N THR A 6 14.57 -4.15 12.09
CA THR A 6 13.58 -3.10 12.36
C THR A 6 12.77 -2.78 11.10
N ILE A 7 13.42 -2.60 9.95
CA ILE A 7 12.73 -2.35 8.68
C ILE A 7 11.80 -3.51 8.32
N ALA A 8 12.30 -4.74 8.37
CA ALA A 8 11.47 -5.91 8.09
C ALA A 8 10.25 -5.97 9.02
N ALA A 9 10.42 -5.73 10.32
CA ALA A 9 9.33 -5.69 11.28
C ALA A 9 8.32 -4.57 10.99
N SER A 10 8.78 -3.38 10.63
CA SER A 10 7.90 -2.26 10.25
C SER A 10 7.07 -2.55 9.00
N ILE A 11 7.68 -3.13 7.96
CA ILE A 11 6.93 -3.52 6.75
C ILE A 11 5.91 -4.61 7.10
N HIS A 12 6.30 -5.57 7.93
CA HIS A 12 5.42 -6.65 8.36
C HIS A 12 4.21 -6.11 9.13
N LEU A 13 4.40 -5.19 10.07
CA LEU A 13 3.31 -4.54 10.82
C LEU A 13 2.36 -3.80 9.87
N LEU A 14 2.90 -3.03 8.93
CA LEU A 14 2.09 -2.35 7.90
C LEU A 14 1.25 -3.35 7.09
N CYS A 15 1.87 -4.44 6.61
CA CYS A 15 1.17 -5.47 5.85
C CYS A 15 0.06 -6.14 6.67
N SER A 16 0.32 -6.45 7.94
CA SER A 16 -0.69 -7.03 8.84
C SER A 16 -1.86 -6.08 9.06
N SER A 17 -1.60 -4.79 9.28
CA SER A 17 -2.64 -3.76 9.40
C SER A 17 -3.45 -3.62 8.10
N LEU A 18 -2.78 -3.56 6.94
CA LEU A 18 -3.44 -3.50 5.64
C LEU A 18 -4.32 -4.74 5.39
N LEU A 19 -3.79 -5.93 5.66
CA LEU A 19 -4.56 -7.16 5.55
C LEU A 19 -5.79 -7.12 6.46
N THR A 20 -5.66 -6.64 7.69
CA THR A 20 -6.79 -6.51 8.62
C THR A 20 -7.89 -5.60 8.07
N GLU A 21 -7.52 -4.48 7.44
CA GLU A 21 -8.48 -3.58 6.78
C GLU A 21 -9.07 -4.17 5.50
N LEU A 22 -8.30 -4.98 4.77
CA LEU A 22 -8.74 -5.68 3.55
C LEU A 22 -9.71 -6.83 3.85
N GLU A 23 -9.62 -7.43 5.04
CA GLU A 23 -10.52 -8.50 5.50
C GLU A 23 -11.88 -7.96 5.96
N LYS A 24 -12.02 -6.64 6.15
CA LYS A 24 -13.31 -6.05 6.53
C LYS A 24 -14.26 -6.07 5.32
N PRO A 25 -15.52 -6.50 5.51
CA PRO A 25 -16.50 -6.43 4.44
C PRO A 25 -16.77 -4.96 4.06
N LEU A 26 -16.89 -4.70 2.76
CA LEU A 26 -17.29 -3.40 2.25
C LEU A 26 -18.81 -3.23 2.44
N ASP A 27 -19.21 -2.47 3.44
CA ASP A 27 -20.59 -2.02 3.56
C ASP A 27 -20.86 -0.87 2.59
N LEU A 28 -21.26 -1.23 1.37
CA LEU A 28 -21.67 -0.30 0.31
C LEU A 28 -23.14 0.12 0.44
N THR A 29 -23.86 -0.36 1.47
CA THR A 29 -25.29 -0.05 1.68
C THR A 29 -25.52 1.09 2.66
N SER A 30 -24.51 1.42 3.46
CA SER A 30 -24.45 2.63 4.26
C SER A 30 -24.47 3.87 3.36
N GLN A 31 -25.53 4.68 3.44
CA GLN A 31 -25.55 6.02 2.83
C GLN A 31 -24.24 6.72 3.20
N ALA A 32 -23.46 7.08 2.18
CA ALA A 32 -22.22 7.80 2.40
C ALA A 32 -22.54 9.01 3.29
N PRO A 33 -21.95 9.13 4.50
CA PRO A 33 -22.12 10.35 5.30
C PRO A 33 -21.71 11.54 4.43
N GLU A 34 -22.21 12.76 4.69
CA GLU A 34 -21.77 13.96 3.97
C GLU A 34 -20.24 13.99 3.89
N ARG A 35 -19.69 13.58 2.75
CA ARG A 35 -18.26 13.35 2.59
C ARG A 35 -17.65 14.67 2.23
N ASN A 36 -16.92 15.25 3.17
CA ASN A 36 -16.08 16.39 2.90
C ASN A 36 -14.96 15.96 1.95
N CYS A 37 -15.14 16.22 0.65
CA CYS A 37 -14.18 15.82 -0.38
C CYS A 37 -12.78 16.37 -0.14
N THR A 38 -12.66 17.57 0.45
CA THR A 38 -11.36 18.14 0.83
C THR A 38 -10.67 17.26 1.86
N VAL A 39 -11.39 16.80 2.89
CA VAL A 39 -10.83 15.91 3.93
C VAL A 39 -10.48 14.55 3.33
N THR A 40 -11.38 13.92 2.57
CA THR A 40 -11.15 12.59 1.98
C THR A 40 -9.95 12.58 1.04
N THR A 41 -9.87 13.56 0.12
CA THR A 41 -8.74 13.67 -0.82
C THR A 41 -7.43 13.97 -0.09
N THR A 42 -7.46 14.89 0.89
CA THR A 42 -6.28 15.22 1.71
C THR A 42 -5.76 14.01 2.47
N GLN A 43 -6.63 13.24 3.12
CA GLN A 43 -6.24 12.05 3.87
C GLN A 43 -5.67 10.97 2.95
N TYR A 44 -6.29 10.74 1.78
CA TYR A 44 -5.78 9.79 0.80
C TYR A 44 -4.39 10.19 0.28
N HIS A 45 -4.19 11.47 -0.10
CA HIS A 45 -2.88 11.94 -0.55
C HIS A 45 -1.84 11.92 0.58
N ALA A 46 -2.22 12.24 1.82
CA ALA A 46 -1.34 12.16 2.97
C ALA A 46 -0.91 10.71 3.26
N PHE A 47 -1.82 9.74 3.08
CA PHE A 47 -1.49 8.33 3.17
C PHE A 47 -0.45 7.94 2.11
N LEU A 48 -0.69 8.26 0.84
CA LEU A 48 0.26 7.96 -0.25
C LEU A 48 1.63 8.62 -0.02
N TYR A 49 1.64 9.88 0.42
CA TYR A 49 2.87 10.59 0.77
C TYR A 49 3.61 9.91 1.92
N SER A 50 2.88 9.42 2.93
CA SER A 50 3.46 8.67 4.05
C SER A 50 4.03 7.32 3.59
N THR A 51 3.36 6.63 2.67
CA THR A 51 3.87 5.40 2.05
C THR A 51 5.16 5.67 1.28
N ALA A 52 5.21 6.74 0.47
CA ALA A 52 6.42 7.16 -0.23
C ALA A 52 7.58 7.43 0.73
N ASN A 53 7.33 8.20 1.80
CA ASN A 53 8.33 8.49 2.83
C ASN A 53 8.77 7.26 3.64
N PHE A 54 7.94 6.22 3.68
CA PHE A 54 8.31 4.95 4.28
C PHE A 54 9.19 4.11 3.35
N LEU A 55 8.89 4.08 2.05
CA LEU A 55 9.63 3.30 1.05
C LEU A 55 11.00 3.91 0.72
N PHE A 56 11.08 5.24 0.62
CA PHE A 56 12.30 5.94 0.20
C PHE A 56 13.54 5.58 1.07
N PRO A 57 13.48 5.63 2.42
CA PRO A 57 14.62 5.26 3.25
C PRO A 57 14.99 3.77 3.17
N ILE A 58 14.06 2.90 2.77
CA ILE A 58 14.33 1.48 2.53
C ILE A 58 15.13 1.34 1.24
N GLN A 59 14.74 2.05 0.18
CA GLN A 59 15.48 2.11 -1.08
C GLN A 59 16.92 2.60 -0.88
N GLU A 60 17.14 3.71 -0.18
CA GLU A 60 18.49 4.23 0.09
C GLU A 60 19.37 3.18 0.80
N ARG A 61 18.78 2.46 1.76
CA ARG A 61 19.48 1.40 2.49
C ARG A 61 19.74 0.20 1.61
N GLN A 62 18.82 -0.15 0.71
CA GLN A 62 19.05 -1.23 -0.24
C GLN A 62 20.20 -0.89 -1.19
N MET A 63 20.26 0.33 -1.73
CA MET A 63 21.39 0.80 -2.56
C MET A 63 22.72 0.70 -1.82
N ARG A 64 22.73 1.06 -0.54
CA ARG A 64 23.94 1.08 0.29
C ARG A 64 24.40 -0.30 0.74
N TYR A 65 23.49 -1.14 1.19
CA TYR A 65 23.81 -2.41 1.85
C TYR A 65 23.63 -3.64 0.96
N ARG A 66 22.96 -3.49 -0.19
CA ARG A 66 22.75 -4.54 -1.20
C ARG A 66 22.28 -5.86 -0.57
N TRP A 67 21.17 -5.81 0.16
CA TRP A 67 20.61 -7.02 0.72
C TRP A 67 20.11 -7.93 -0.40
N THR A 68 20.23 -9.24 -0.22
CA THR A 68 19.79 -10.22 -1.21
C THR A 68 18.30 -10.53 -1.07
N SER A 69 17.75 -11.21 -2.07
CA SER A 69 16.40 -11.78 -2.07
C SER A 69 16.12 -12.75 -0.90
N GLN A 70 17.14 -13.23 -0.19
CA GLN A 70 16.96 -14.02 1.03
C GLN A 70 16.62 -13.17 2.27
N SER A 71 16.62 -11.84 2.16
CA SER A 71 16.35 -10.95 3.28
C SER A 71 14.86 -10.91 3.64
N ALA A 72 14.56 -10.75 4.94
CA ALA A 72 13.19 -10.54 5.40
C ALA A 72 12.56 -9.25 4.84
N VAL A 73 13.38 -8.26 4.47
CA VAL A 73 12.91 -7.03 3.83
C VAL A 73 12.32 -7.35 2.46
N PHE A 74 13.03 -8.10 1.62
CA PHE A 74 12.54 -8.56 0.31
C PHE A 74 11.21 -9.31 0.43
N LYS A 75 11.13 -10.30 1.34
CA LYS A 75 9.90 -11.05 1.58
C LYS A 75 8.73 -10.15 1.95
N ASN A 76 8.93 -9.20 2.85
CA ASN A 76 7.86 -8.32 3.30
C ASN A 76 7.49 -7.26 2.26
N LEU A 77 8.42 -6.79 1.43
CA LEU A 77 8.10 -5.95 0.27
C LEU A 77 7.24 -6.70 -0.75
N GLY A 78 7.56 -7.96 -1.03
CA GLY A 78 6.72 -8.82 -1.87
C GLY A 78 5.31 -9.01 -1.29
N TRP A 79 5.19 -9.13 0.04
CA TRP A 79 3.88 -9.19 0.68
C TRP A 79 3.10 -7.87 0.57
N LEU A 80 3.77 -6.73 0.78
CA LEU A 80 3.18 -5.40 0.59
C LEU A 80 2.66 -5.23 -0.84
N GLN A 81 3.49 -5.57 -1.83
CA GLN A 81 3.15 -5.54 -3.25
C GLN A 81 1.88 -6.36 -3.53
N ALA A 82 1.85 -7.59 -3.01
CA ALA A 82 0.74 -8.49 -3.23
C ALA A 82 -0.56 -7.97 -2.60
N LEU A 83 -0.53 -7.47 -1.36
CA LEU A 83 -1.71 -6.86 -0.72
C LEU A 83 -2.22 -5.62 -1.48
N TRP A 84 -1.28 -4.86 -2.07
CA TRP A 84 -1.62 -3.62 -2.75
C TRP A 84 -2.29 -3.85 -4.11
N ALA A 85 -1.85 -4.89 -4.84
CA ALA A 85 -2.18 -5.10 -6.26
C ALA A 85 -2.88 -6.43 -6.59
N SER A 86 -2.93 -7.39 -5.67
CA SER A 86 -3.50 -8.71 -5.90
C SER A 86 -4.76 -8.95 -5.06
N ARG A 87 -5.69 -9.72 -5.63
CA ARG A 87 -6.88 -10.20 -4.94
C ARG A 87 -6.65 -11.46 -4.11
N LYS A 88 -5.59 -12.21 -4.42
CA LYS A 88 -5.31 -13.55 -3.85
C LYS A 88 -4.82 -13.54 -2.41
N THR A 89 -4.66 -12.37 -1.81
CA THR A 89 -3.98 -12.18 -0.53
C THR A 89 -4.92 -12.01 0.66
N ASN A 90 -6.23 -11.96 0.44
CA ASN A 90 -7.26 -11.84 1.47
C ASN A 90 -8.54 -12.60 1.07
N SER A 91 -9.42 -12.83 2.04
CA SER A 91 -10.67 -13.56 1.82
C SER A 91 -11.73 -12.77 1.03
N GLN A 92 -11.56 -11.45 0.91
CA GLN A 92 -12.50 -10.56 0.22
C GLN A 92 -12.26 -10.49 -1.31
N ASP A 93 -11.26 -11.21 -1.84
CA ASP A 93 -10.86 -11.24 -3.26
C ASP A 93 -10.66 -9.82 -3.82
N ARG A 94 -10.00 -8.94 -3.07
CA ARG A 94 -9.79 -7.53 -3.45
C ARG A 94 -8.39 -7.04 -3.09
N SER A 95 -7.73 -6.34 -4.00
CA SER A 95 -6.52 -5.59 -3.68
C SER A 95 -6.83 -4.29 -2.93
N PHE A 96 -5.83 -3.69 -2.28
CA PHE A 96 -5.98 -2.37 -1.66
C PHE A 96 -6.49 -1.32 -2.66
N ILE A 97 -5.92 -1.30 -3.88
CA ILE A 97 -6.35 -0.36 -4.94
C ILE A 97 -7.84 -0.53 -5.24
N GLU A 98 -8.30 -1.77 -5.43
CA GLU A 98 -9.70 -2.04 -5.74
C GLU A 98 -10.63 -1.67 -4.60
N GLN A 99 -10.22 -1.93 -3.35
CA GLN A 99 -10.98 -1.50 -2.19
C GLN A 99 -11.11 0.02 -2.12
N GLN A 100 -10.02 0.78 -2.35
CA GLN A 100 -10.07 2.24 -2.37
C GLN A 100 -10.93 2.77 -3.53
N ILE A 101 -10.85 2.16 -4.72
CA ILE A 101 -11.68 2.54 -5.87
C ILE A 101 -13.16 2.39 -5.52
N GLU A 102 -13.58 1.24 -4.98
CA GLU A 102 -14.98 1.03 -4.62
C GLU A 102 -15.43 1.95 -3.48
N LEU A 103 -14.59 2.12 -2.45
CA LEU A 103 -14.90 3.05 -1.35
C LEU A 103 -15.13 4.48 -1.84
N TYR A 104 -14.36 4.95 -2.82
CA TYR A 104 -14.42 6.33 -3.30
C TYR A 104 -15.35 6.55 -4.50
N LYS A 105 -15.84 5.48 -5.13
CA LYS A 105 -16.66 5.52 -6.35
C LYS A 105 -17.90 6.39 -6.21
N GLU A 106 -18.61 6.27 -5.09
CA GLU A 106 -19.87 6.99 -4.85
C GLU A 106 -19.66 8.47 -4.48
N GLY A 107 -18.49 8.81 -3.92
CA GLY A 107 -18.24 10.16 -3.41
C GLY A 107 -17.91 11.19 -4.49
N GLY A 108 -17.46 10.76 -5.68
CA GLY A 108 -17.07 11.67 -6.76
C GLY A 108 -15.93 12.64 -6.42
N CYS A 109 -15.28 12.50 -5.27
CA CYS A 109 -14.28 13.45 -4.75
C CYS A 109 -12.95 13.42 -5.51
N PHE A 110 -12.66 12.34 -6.24
CA PHE A 110 -11.41 12.17 -6.97
C PHE A 110 -11.60 12.42 -8.46
N LYS A 111 -10.54 12.89 -9.13
CA LYS A 111 -10.55 12.98 -10.59
C LYS A 111 -10.62 11.58 -11.20
N LYS A 112 -11.06 11.50 -12.46
CA LYS A 112 -11.16 10.25 -13.22
C LYS A 112 -9.85 9.45 -13.11
N ASN A 113 -9.98 8.19 -12.67
CA ASN A 113 -8.88 7.23 -12.51
C ASN A 113 -7.76 7.67 -11.55
N GLU A 114 -7.93 8.72 -10.75
CA GLU A 114 -6.87 9.24 -9.89
C GLU A 114 -6.41 8.20 -8.86
N VAL A 115 -7.36 7.56 -8.16
CA VAL A 115 -7.09 6.54 -7.14
C VAL A 115 -6.33 5.36 -7.75
N LEU A 116 -6.77 4.89 -8.92
CA LEU A 116 -6.11 3.81 -9.65
C LEU A 116 -4.68 4.20 -10.04
N ARG A 117 -4.51 5.35 -10.71
CA ARG A 117 -3.21 5.81 -11.21
C ARG A 117 -2.21 5.96 -10.06
N ARG A 118 -2.61 6.61 -8.97
CA ARG A 118 -1.75 6.79 -7.79
C ARG A 118 -1.45 5.48 -7.08
N GLY A 119 -2.43 4.57 -7.02
CA GLY A 119 -2.21 3.23 -6.51
C GLY A 119 -1.16 2.47 -7.31
N VAL A 120 -1.22 2.54 -8.65
CA VAL A 120 -0.24 1.91 -9.55
C VAL A 120 1.15 2.52 -9.38
N GLU A 121 1.27 3.84 -9.23
CA GLU A 121 2.58 4.51 -8.97
C GLU A 121 3.28 3.93 -7.73
N VAL A 122 2.54 3.62 -6.66
CA VAL A 122 3.11 2.96 -5.47
C VAL A 122 3.55 1.53 -5.77
N VAL A 123 2.75 0.77 -6.53
CA VAL A 123 3.08 -0.62 -6.90
C VAL A 123 4.32 -0.67 -7.78
N GLU A 124 4.44 0.23 -8.75
CA GLU A 124 5.62 0.36 -9.61
C GLU A 124 6.87 0.63 -8.76
N TRP A 125 6.81 1.56 -7.83
CA TRP A 125 7.93 1.82 -6.93
C TRP A 125 8.28 0.59 -6.06
N VAL A 126 7.28 -0.11 -5.51
CA VAL A 126 7.55 -1.32 -4.72
C VAL A 126 8.19 -2.40 -5.59
N ASN A 127 7.75 -2.58 -6.84
CA ASN A 127 8.36 -3.52 -7.79
C ASN A 127 9.82 -3.14 -8.08
N ASP A 128 10.09 -1.88 -8.43
CA ASP A 128 11.46 -1.39 -8.67
C ASP A 128 12.35 -1.66 -7.45
N LEU A 129 11.83 -1.41 -6.25
CA LEU A 129 12.56 -1.67 -5.01
C LEU A 129 12.81 -3.16 -4.78
N ILE A 130 11.87 -4.04 -5.12
CA ILE A 130 12.01 -5.50 -5.06
C ILE A 130 13.08 -5.97 -6.05
N ASP A 131 13.08 -5.46 -7.27
CA ASP A 131 14.03 -5.81 -8.32
C ASP A 131 15.47 -5.47 -7.95
N MET A 132 15.69 -4.46 -7.11
CA MET A 132 17.01 -4.13 -6.56
C MET A 132 17.62 -5.21 -5.64
N PHE A 133 16.86 -6.24 -5.24
CA PHE A 133 17.36 -7.37 -4.44
C PHE A 133 17.73 -8.60 -5.29
N ALA A 134 17.51 -8.54 -6.61
CA ALA A 134 17.85 -9.60 -7.55
C ALA A 134 19.37 -9.72 -7.77
#